data_AF-A0AAE3R6N2-F1
#
_entry.id   AF-A0AAE3R6N2-F1
#
_cell.length_a   1.000
_cell.length_b   1.000
_cell.length_c   1.000
_cell.angle_alpha   90.00
_cell.angle_beta   90.00
_cell.angle_gamma   90.00
#
_symmetry.space_group_name_H-M   'P 1'
#
loop_
_entity.id
_entity.type
_entity.pdbx_description
1 polymer ?
#
loop_
_entity_poly.entity_id
_entity_poly.type
_entity_poly.pdbx_seq_one_letter_code
_entity_poly.pdbx_strand_id
1 'polypeptide(L)'
;MTSFKLVVLSFLITSIPTGLLCLVYEYPLIATSSPYSLFDFTMFGLLLAVMSYSLVYIVLPVLSHLKNDLQFTRSDKAFYSIYTLLCLHFFILVGGYLESGMYIREGADFLYYYKGAGNSLIYVLTGTVTSLIIAALYATQHSVPEYETKE
;
A
#
# COMPACT_ATOMS: atom_id res chain seq x y z
N MET A 1 -14.46 14.11 -2.37
CA MET A 1 -13.29 14.35 -1.48
C MET A 1 -12.14 14.79 -2.39
N THR A 2 -11.18 15.58 -1.94
CA THR A 2 -10.04 15.93 -2.84
C THR A 2 -9.00 14.81 -2.84
N SER A 3 -8.23 14.65 -3.92
CA SER A 3 -7.13 13.66 -3.98
C SER A 3 -6.12 13.86 -2.84
N PHE A 4 -5.86 15.11 -2.46
CA PHE A 4 -5.03 15.42 -1.30
C PHE A 4 -5.60 14.83 0.00
N LYS A 5 -6.91 14.92 0.24
CA LYS A 5 -7.55 14.30 1.41
C LYS A 5 -7.45 12.77 1.39
N LEU A 6 -7.52 12.14 0.20
CA LEU A 6 -7.28 10.70 0.04
C LEU A 6 -5.84 10.32 0.40
N VAL A 7 -4.84 11.13 0.00
CA VAL A 7 -3.44 10.89 0.39
C VAL A 7 -3.26 10.98 1.89
N VAL A 8 -3.76 12.05 2.52
CA VAL A 8 -3.66 12.22 3.98
C VAL A 8 -4.35 11.07 4.70
N LEU A 9 -5.53 10.67 4.24
CA LEU A 9 -6.26 9.55 4.84
C LEU A 9 -5.51 8.22 4.66
N SER A 10 -4.99 7.96 3.45
CA SER A 10 -4.16 6.78 3.17
C SER A 10 -2.95 6.73 4.10
N PHE A 11 -2.25 7.86 4.24
CA PHE A 11 -1.09 7.97 5.10
C PHE A 11 -1.44 7.66 6.56
N LEU A 12 -2.53 8.23 7.09
CA LEU A 12 -2.94 8.00 8.48
C LEU A 12 -3.37 6.55 8.74
N ILE A 13 -4.13 5.96 7.81
CA ILE A 13 -4.60 4.56 7.92
C ILE A 13 -3.44 3.57 7.82
N THR A 14 -2.39 3.87 7.05
CA THR A 14 -1.21 3.00 7.02
C THR A 14 -0.28 3.27 8.20
N SER A 15 0.08 4.51 8.48
CA SER A 15 1.13 4.86 9.45
C SER A 15 0.77 4.56 10.90
N ILE A 16 -0.45 4.89 11.33
CA ILE A 16 -0.85 4.73 12.74
C ILE A 16 -0.92 3.24 13.11
N PRO A 17 -1.67 2.38 12.41
CA PRO A 17 -1.75 0.96 12.76
C PRO A 17 -0.41 0.26 12.58
N THR A 18 0.36 0.59 11.53
CA THR A 18 1.68 -0.01 11.33
C THR A 18 2.63 0.32 12.46
N GLY A 19 2.71 1.61 12.85
CA GLY A 19 3.53 2.03 13.98
C GLY A 19 3.12 1.37 15.29
N LEU A 20 1.80 1.29 15.56
CA LEU A 20 1.28 0.59 16.75
C LEU A 20 1.62 -0.90 16.76
N LEU A 21 1.44 -1.60 15.64
CA LEU A 21 1.76 -3.03 15.53
C LEU A 21 3.27 -3.27 15.68
N CYS A 22 4.11 -2.47 15.04
CA CYS A 22 5.57 -2.57 15.20
C CYS A 22 6.00 -2.35 16.65
N LEU A 23 5.39 -1.40 17.37
CA LEU A 23 5.66 -1.17 18.80
C LEU A 23 5.19 -2.31 19.69
N VAL A 24 3.96 -2.80 19.51
CA VAL A 24 3.36 -3.85 20.34
C VAL A 24 4.09 -5.18 20.20
N TYR A 25 4.52 -5.52 18.99
CA TYR A 25 5.21 -6.77 18.70
C TYR A 25 6.73 -6.64 18.72
N GLU A 26 7.27 -5.48 19.11
CA GLU A 26 8.71 -5.17 19.16
C GLU A 26 9.44 -5.48 17.83
N TYR A 27 8.75 -5.32 16.71
CA TYR A 27 9.31 -5.57 15.38
C TYR A 27 9.92 -4.30 14.77
N PRO A 28 11.11 -4.37 14.15
CA PRO A 28 11.79 -3.18 13.66
C PRO A 28 11.00 -2.44 12.58
N LEU A 29 11.12 -1.12 12.54
CA LEU A 29 10.61 -0.36 11.38
C LEU A 29 11.43 -0.77 10.14
N ILE A 30 10.82 -0.72 8.95
CA ILE A 30 11.48 -1.08 7.67
C ILE A 30 12.90 -0.51 7.64
N ALA A 31 13.87 -1.37 7.29
CA ALA A 31 15.29 -1.03 7.12
C ALA A 31 16.06 -0.62 8.39
N THR A 32 15.63 -1.03 9.59
CA THR A 32 16.34 -0.67 10.84
C THR A 32 16.64 -1.89 11.69
N SER A 33 17.91 -2.08 12.05
CA SER A 33 18.28 -2.95 13.16
C SER A 33 18.11 -2.14 14.44
N SER A 34 17.11 -2.47 15.25
CA SER A 34 16.82 -1.88 16.57
C SER A 34 18.09 -1.41 17.32
N PRO A 35 18.09 -0.23 18.00
CA PRO A 35 16.94 0.51 18.57
C PRO A 35 16.37 1.65 17.71
N TYR A 36 15.04 1.85 17.78
CA TYR A 36 14.32 2.89 17.04
C TYR A 36 14.83 4.31 17.37
N SER A 37 15.45 4.97 16.39
CA SER A 37 15.78 6.38 16.51
C SER A 37 14.65 7.27 15.97
N LEU A 38 14.63 8.55 16.36
CA LEU A 38 13.72 9.54 15.77
C LEU A 38 13.91 9.64 14.24
N PHE A 39 15.15 9.45 13.79
CA PHE A 39 15.51 9.46 12.37
C PHE A 39 14.82 8.31 11.62
N ASP A 40 14.85 7.11 12.18
CA ASP A 40 14.19 5.92 11.62
C ASP A 40 12.67 6.10 11.47
N PHE A 41 12.03 6.64 12.51
CA PHE A 41 10.61 6.98 12.46
C PHE A 41 10.27 8.01 11.38
N THR A 42 11.16 9.00 11.19
CA THR A 42 10.98 10.04 10.18
C THR A 42 11.12 9.47 8.77
N MET A 43 12.14 8.65 8.53
CA MET A 43 12.35 7.98 7.24
C MET A 43 11.20 7.02 6.91
N PHE A 44 10.72 6.28 7.91
CA PHE A 44 9.55 5.44 7.78
C PHE A 44 8.30 6.23 7.42
N GLY A 45 8.03 7.34 8.11
CA GLY A 45 6.92 8.24 7.80
C GLY A 45 7.00 8.81 6.38
N LEU A 46 8.20 9.23 5.95
CA LEU A 46 8.42 9.72 4.59
C LEU A 46 8.13 8.64 3.53
N LEU A 47 8.61 7.41 3.76
CA LEU A 47 8.35 6.28 2.86
C LEU A 47 6.86 6.01 2.72
N LEU A 48 6.12 5.97 3.84
CA LEU A 48 4.67 5.79 3.82
C LEU A 48 3.96 6.93 3.10
N ALA A 49 4.41 8.18 3.29
CA ALA A 49 3.84 9.33 2.59
C ALA A 49 4.04 9.21 1.06
N VAL A 50 5.22 8.78 0.61
CA VAL A 50 5.50 8.53 -0.82
C VAL A 50 4.63 7.40 -1.37
N MET A 51 4.43 6.32 -0.61
CA MET A 51 3.58 5.20 -1.02
C MET A 51 2.10 5.63 -1.11
N SER A 52 1.60 6.36 -0.11
CA SER A 52 0.25 6.91 -0.12
C SER A 52 0.02 7.90 -1.27
N TYR A 53 1.01 8.74 -1.56
CA TYR A 53 0.97 9.63 -2.73
C TYR A 53 0.91 8.84 -4.03
N SER A 54 1.78 7.83 -4.18
CA SER A 54 1.84 7.00 -5.39
C SER A 54 0.55 6.22 -5.63
N LEU A 55 -0.06 5.69 -4.57
CA LEU A 55 -1.36 5.02 -4.66
C LEU A 55 -2.43 5.94 -5.26
N VAL A 56 -2.54 7.17 -4.76
CA VAL A 56 -3.63 8.08 -5.13
C VAL A 56 -3.39 8.83 -6.43
N TYR A 57 -2.16 9.23 -6.72
CA TYR A 57 -1.83 10.06 -7.88
C TYR A 57 -1.27 9.27 -9.07
N ILE A 58 -0.88 8.02 -8.88
CA ILE A 58 -0.33 7.18 -9.95
C ILE A 58 -1.20 5.95 -10.15
N VAL A 59 -1.32 5.09 -9.14
CA VAL A 59 -2.00 3.79 -9.28
C VAL A 59 -3.48 3.97 -9.62
N LEU A 60 -4.24 4.71 -8.80
CA LEU A 60 -5.68 4.88 -9.02
C LEU A 60 -6.03 5.57 -10.35
N PRO A 61 -5.34 6.63 -10.80
CA PRO A 61 -5.55 7.21 -12.13
C PRO A 61 -5.22 6.25 -13.27
N VAL A 62 -4.11 5.50 -13.18
CA VAL A 62 -3.77 4.46 -14.17
C VAL A 62 -4.86 3.41 -14.26
N LEU A 63 -5.39 2.96 -13.11
CA LEU A 63 -6.52 2.03 -13.08
C LEU A 63 -7.80 2.64 -13.66
N SER A 64 -8.02 3.94 -13.47
CA SER A 64 -9.16 4.64 -14.07
C SER A 64 -9.07 4.65 -15.59
N HIS A 65 -7.90 4.96 -16.14
CA HIS A 65 -7.65 4.87 -17.58
C HIS A 65 -7.85 3.44 -18.10
N LEU A 66 -7.26 2.45 -17.42
CA LEU A 66 -7.39 1.05 -17.80
C LEU A 66 -8.85 0.57 -17.77
N LYS A 67 -9.65 1.01 -16.78
CA LYS A 67 -11.08 0.68 -16.70
C LYS A 67 -11.83 1.17 -17.93
N ASN A 68 -11.58 2.42 -18.34
CA ASN A 68 -12.22 3.05 -19.47
C ASN A 68 -11.85 2.35 -20.78
N ASP A 69 -10.57 2.01 -20.96
CA ASP A 69 -10.07 1.30 -22.14
C ASP A 69 -10.65 -0.11 -22.24
N LEU A 70 -10.77 -0.83 -21.11
CA LEU A 70 -11.34 -2.17 -21.05
C LEU A 70 -12.88 -2.20 -21.10
N GLN A 71 -13.53 -1.03 -21.07
CA GLN A 71 -14.99 -0.89 -21.00
C GLN A 71 -15.61 -1.76 -19.90
N PHE A 72 -14.96 -1.83 -18.74
CA PHE A 72 -15.37 -2.74 -17.68
C PHE A 72 -16.68 -2.26 -17.02
N THR A 73 -17.76 -2.99 -17.23
CA THR A 73 -19.13 -2.63 -16.80
C THR A 73 -19.54 -3.18 -15.43
N ARG A 74 -18.67 -3.92 -14.74
CA ARG A 74 -18.96 -4.38 -13.36
C ARG A 74 -18.72 -3.25 -12.35
N SER A 75 -19.16 -3.48 -11.11
CA SER A 75 -19.00 -2.57 -9.97
C SER A 75 -17.61 -1.93 -9.88
N ASP A 76 -17.57 -0.59 -9.95
CA ASP A 76 -16.39 0.25 -9.82
C ASP A 76 -15.58 -0.08 -8.56
N LYS A 77 -16.27 -0.25 -7.43
CA LYS A 77 -15.64 -0.59 -6.15
C LYS A 77 -14.87 -1.89 -6.24
N ALA A 78 -15.47 -2.92 -6.85
CA ALA A 78 -14.84 -4.22 -7.01
C ALA A 78 -13.64 -4.14 -7.97
N PHE A 79 -13.78 -3.41 -9.08
CA PHE A 79 -12.69 -3.18 -10.03
C PHE A 79 -11.50 -2.51 -9.33
N TYR A 80 -11.68 -1.31 -8.77
CA TYR A 80 -10.57 -0.60 -8.14
C TYR A 80 -9.96 -1.38 -6.98
N SER A 81 -10.76 -2.09 -6.18
CA SER A 81 -10.26 -2.90 -5.07
C SER A 81 -9.38 -4.07 -5.54
N ILE A 82 -9.87 -4.88 -6.49
CA ILE A 82 -9.13 -6.06 -6.97
C ILE A 82 -7.84 -5.63 -7.67
N TYR A 83 -7.91 -4.65 -8.57
CA TYR A 83 -6.75 -4.24 -9.34
C TYR A 83 -5.72 -3.48 -8.48
N THR A 84 -6.16 -2.70 -7.50
CA THR A 84 -5.23 -2.07 -6.54
C THR A 84 -4.53 -3.15 -5.70
N LEU A 85 -5.25 -4.19 -5.26
CA LEU A 85 -4.65 -5.32 -4.55
C LEU A 85 -3.63 -6.07 -5.41
N LEU A 86 -3.93 -6.30 -6.69
CA LEU A 86 -3.01 -6.92 -7.62
C LEU A 86 -1.74 -6.08 -7.80
N CYS A 87 -1.89 -4.76 -7.98
CA CYS A 87 -0.74 -3.85 -8.05
C CYS A 87 0.10 -3.93 -6.77
N LEU A 88 -0.53 -3.86 -5.59
CA LEU A 88 0.16 -3.95 -4.30
C LEU A 88 0.95 -5.26 -4.18
N HIS A 89 0.32 -6.40 -4.47
CA HIS A 89 0.98 -7.71 -4.38
C HIS A 89 2.09 -7.87 -5.41
N PHE A 90 1.93 -7.33 -6.62
CA PHE A 90 3.00 -7.27 -7.60
C PHE A 90 4.21 -6.50 -7.08
N PHE A 91 4.01 -5.31 -6.48
CA PHE A 91 5.10 -4.54 -5.88
C PHE A 91 5.75 -5.25 -4.70
N ILE A 92 4.97 -5.93 -3.85
CA ILE A 92 5.49 -6.74 -2.74
C ILE A 92 6.36 -7.89 -3.27
N LEU A 93 5.91 -8.61 -4.30
CA LEU A 93 6.66 -9.71 -4.90
C LEU A 93 7.97 -9.21 -5.54
N VAL A 94 7.92 -8.12 -6.30
CA VAL A 94 9.11 -7.51 -6.91
C VAL A 94 10.05 -6.99 -5.83
N GLY A 95 9.54 -6.31 -4.80
CA GLY A 95 10.32 -5.84 -3.67
C GLY A 95 11.03 -6.97 -2.94
N GLY A 96 10.31 -8.04 -2.60
CA GLY A 96 10.89 -9.22 -1.96
C GLY A 96 11.90 -9.97 -2.84
N TYR A 97 11.68 -10.04 -4.16
CA TYR A 97 12.64 -10.61 -5.10
C TYR A 97 13.93 -9.79 -5.15
N LEU A 98 13.83 -8.46 -5.25
CA LEU A 98 14.99 -7.58 -5.26
C LEU A 98 15.75 -7.61 -3.93
N GLU A 99 15.03 -7.60 -2.80
CA GLU A 99 15.60 -7.69 -1.46
C GLU A 99 16.36 -9.02 -1.27
N SER A 100 15.72 -10.15 -1.58
CA SER A 100 16.37 -11.46 -1.50
C SER A 100 17.60 -11.56 -2.41
N GLY A 101 17.55 -10.98 -3.62
CA GLY A 101 18.71 -10.90 -4.54
C GLY A 101 19.93 -10.18 -3.94
N MET A 102 19.72 -9.17 -3.09
CA MET A 102 20.79 -8.41 -2.45
C MET A 102 21.39 -9.14 -1.24
N TYR A 103 20.58 -9.84 -0.45
CA TYR A 103 21.01 -10.48 0.80
C TYR A 103 21.50 -11.93 0.68
N ILE A 104 21.36 -12.58 -0.50
CA ILE A 104 21.91 -13.93 -0.76
C ILE A 104 23.42 -14.03 -0.46
N ARG A 105 24.16 -12.92 -0.46
CA ARG A 105 25.61 -12.91 -0.18
C ARG A 105 26.01 -12.80 1.29
N GLU A 106 25.10 -12.41 2.20
CA GLU A 106 25.47 -12.09 3.58
C GLU A 106 25.09 -13.15 4.63
N GLY A 107 24.56 -14.30 4.23
CA GLY A 107 24.25 -15.38 5.18
C GLY A 107 23.13 -15.00 6.15
N ALA A 108 21.97 -14.61 5.60
CA ALA A 108 20.78 -14.29 6.39
C ALA A 108 20.36 -15.47 7.28
N ASP A 109 20.54 -15.30 8.59
CA ASP A 109 20.25 -16.31 9.61
C ASP A 109 18.72 -16.54 9.74
N PHE A 110 18.30 -17.72 10.24
CA PHE A 110 16.87 -18.07 10.33
C PHE A 110 16.05 -17.04 11.14
N LEU A 111 16.68 -16.43 12.16
CA LEU A 111 16.09 -15.39 12.99
C LEU A 111 15.86 -14.07 12.22
N TYR A 112 16.73 -13.75 11.25
CA TYR A 112 16.57 -12.59 10.36
C TYR A 112 15.38 -12.79 9.42
N TYR A 113 15.23 -13.99 8.86
CA TYR A 113 14.07 -14.35 8.06
C TYR A 113 12.76 -14.27 8.85
N TYR A 114 12.73 -14.71 10.11
CA TYR A 114 11.52 -14.67 10.92
C TYR A 114 11.11 -13.25 11.30
N LYS A 115 12.09 -12.40 11.68
CA LYS A 115 11.85 -10.97 11.95
C LYS A 115 11.46 -10.20 10.69
N GLY A 116 12.08 -10.51 9.55
CA GLY A 116 11.71 -9.98 8.24
C GLY A 116 10.31 -10.40 7.81
N ALA A 117 9.93 -11.67 7.99
CA ALA A 117 8.61 -12.19 7.64
C ALA A 117 7.50 -11.57 8.51
N GLY A 118 7.71 -11.44 9.81
CA GLY A 118 6.76 -10.78 10.72
C GLY A 118 6.56 -9.30 10.39
N ASN A 119 7.65 -8.59 10.08
CA ASN A 119 7.60 -7.22 9.58
C ASN A 119 6.82 -7.13 8.27
N SER A 120 7.21 -7.90 7.28
CA SER A 120 6.57 -7.94 5.97
C SER A 120 5.08 -8.24 6.11
N LEU A 121 4.66 -9.11 7.02
CA LEU A 121 3.24 -9.39 7.26
C LEU A 121 2.47 -8.17 7.79
N ILE A 122 3.04 -7.41 8.73
CA ILE A 122 2.42 -6.17 9.23
C ILE A 122 2.24 -5.19 8.08
N TYR A 123 3.28 -4.95 7.27
CA TYR A 123 3.22 -4.00 6.16
C TYR A 123 2.27 -4.46 5.04
N VAL A 124 2.26 -5.76 4.73
CA VAL A 124 1.32 -6.36 3.77
C VAL A 124 -0.11 -6.17 4.27
N LEU A 125 -0.37 -6.45 5.56
CA LEU A 125 -1.70 -6.33 6.15
C LEU A 125 -2.19 -4.87 6.15
N THR A 126 -1.40 -3.94 6.69
CA THR A 126 -1.79 -2.53 6.77
C THR A 126 -1.87 -1.88 5.39
N GLY A 127 -0.95 -2.24 4.48
CA GLY A 127 -0.98 -1.82 3.08
C GLY A 127 -2.21 -2.34 2.33
N THR A 128 -2.59 -3.61 2.53
CA THR A 128 -3.78 -4.24 1.93
C THR A 128 -5.05 -3.54 2.40
N VAL A 129 -5.22 -3.38 3.72
CA VAL A 129 -6.39 -2.71 4.30
C VAL A 129 -6.49 -1.27 3.82
N THR A 130 -5.38 -0.53 3.82
CA THR A 130 -5.36 0.85 3.31
C THR A 130 -5.77 0.89 1.84
N SER A 131 -5.18 0.04 1.01
CA SER A 131 -5.44 0.00 -0.43
C SER A 131 -6.91 -0.26 -0.74
N LEU A 132 -7.55 -1.20 -0.01
CA LEU A 132 -8.97 -1.48 -0.15
C LEU A 132 -9.86 -0.30 0.22
N ILE A 133 -9.61 0.32 1.39
CA ILE A 133 -10.41 1.46 1.85
C ILE A 133 -10.27 2.63 0.87
N ILE A 134 -9.05 2.95 0.47
CA ILE A 134 -8.77 4.10 -0.42
C ILE A 134 -9.29 3.85 -1.83
N ALA A 135 -9.16 2.64 -2.36
CA ALA A 135 -9.76 2.26 -3.66
C ALA A 135 -11.29 2.37 -3.63
N ALA A 136 -11.94 1.90 -2.56
CA ALA A 136 -13.38 2.02 -2.41
C ALA A 136 -13.85 3.48 -2.30
N LEU A 137 -13.12 4.32 -1.58
CA LEU A 137 -13.40 5.76 -1.48
C LEU A 137 -13.12 6.53 -2.76
N TYR A 138 -12.13 6.10 -3.54
CA TYR A 138 -11.84 6.68 -4.86
C TYR A 138 -12.96 6.36 -5.85
N ALA A 139 -13.39 5.09 -5.88
CA ALA A 139 -14.46 4.61 -6.73
C ALA A 139 -15.76 5.39 -6.53
N THR A 140 -16.17 5.69 -5.29
CA THR A 140 -17.41 6.44 -5.01
C THR A 140 -17.38 7.89 -5.50
N GLN A 141 -16.21 8.43 -5.81
CA GLN A 141 -16.05 9.84 -6.20
C GLN A 141 -15.84 10.01 -7.69
N HIS A 142 -15.27 9.00 -8.35
CA HIS A 142 -14.88 9.06 -9.76
C HIS A 142 -15.70 8.08 -10.63
N SER A 143 -16.62 7.32 -10.04
CA SER A 143 -17.66 6.66 -10.82
C SER A 143 -18.56 7.72 -11.47
N VAL A 144 -18.52 7.80 -12.79
CA VAL A 144 -19.53 8.52 -13.58
C VAL A 144 -20.90 7.95 -13.15
N PRO A 145 -21.91 8.78 -12.83
CA PRO A 145 -23.23 8.27 -12.47
C PRO A 145 -23.74 7.36 -13.59
N GLU A 146 -24.10 6.13 -13.22
CA GLU A 146 -24.54 5.04 -14.10
C GLU A 146 -25.89 5.30 -14.80
N TYR A 147 -26.35 6.55 -14.87
CA TYR A 147 -27.64 6.93 -15.43
C TYR A 147 -27.54 8.19 -16.28
N GLU A 148 -27.09 8.03 -17.53
CA GLU A 148 -27.51 8.89 -18.64
C GLU A 148 -27.35 8.19 -20.01
N THR A 149 -27.68 6.89 -20.08
CA THR A 149 -28.21 6.31 -21.34
C THR A 149 -29.70 6.18 -21.19
N LYS A 150 -30.39 7.32 -21.29
CA LYS A 150 -31.73 7.35 -21.89
C LYS A 150 -31.51 7.53 -23.38
N GLU A 151 -31.80 6.48 -24.15
CA GLU A 151 -32.54 6.52 -25.40
C GLU A 151 -32.87 5.09 -25.84
#